data_AF-A0A212CK50-F1
#
_entry.id   AF-A0A212CK50-F1
#
_cell.length_a   1.000
_cell.length_b   1.000
_cell.length_c   1.000
_cell.angle_alpha   90.00
_cell.angle_beta   90.00
_cell.angle_gamma   90.00
#
_symmetry.space_group_name_H-M   'P 1'
#
loop_
_entity.id
_entity.type
_entity.pdbx_description
1 polymer ?
#
loop_
_entity_poly.entity_id
_entity_poly.type
_entity_poly.pdbx_seq_one_letter_code
_entity_poly.pdbx_strand_id
1 'polypeptide(L)'
;MLKIHPLKKYPVDLYYLVDVSASMHNNIEKLNSVGNDLSRKMAFFSRDFRLGFGSYVDKTVSPYISIHPERIHNQCSDYNLDCMPPHGYIHVLSLTENITEFEKAVHRQKISGNIDTPEGGFDAMLQAAVCESHIGWRKEAKRLLLVMTDQTSHLALDSKLAGIVVPNDGNCHLKNNVYVRSTS
;
A
#
# COMPACT_ATOMS: atom_id res chain seq x y z
N MET A 1 6.18 13.83 38.31
CA MET A 1 5.48 14.41 37.13
C MET A 1 6.25 13.98 35.89
N LEU A 2 5.62 13.26 34.96
CA LEU A 2 6.25 12.82 33.71
C LEU A 2 6.54 14.04 32.82
N LYS A 3 7.71 14.06 32.16
CA LYS A 3 8.09 15.12 31.20
C LYS A 3 8.38 14.49 29.84
N ILE A 4 7.86 15.10 28.77
CA ILE A 4 8.14 14.74 27.38
C ILE A 4 8.74 15.97 26.69
N HIS A 5 9.87 15.79 26.02
CA HIS A 5 10.52 16.85 25.25
C HIS A 5 10.64 16.41 23.78
N PRO A 6 9.78 16.92 22.87
CA PRO A 6 9.90 16.64 21.45
C PRO A 6 11.25 17.12 20.92
N LEU A 7 11.98 16.22 20.25
CA LEU A 7 13.22 16.57 19.57
C LEU A 7 12.91 17.31 18.26
N LYS A 8 13.90 18.02 17.75
CA LYS A 8 13.87 18.59 16.40
C LYS A 8 14.64 17.67 15.45
N LYS A 9 14.30 17.70 14.15
CA LYS A 9 15.06 17.00 13.10
C LYS A 9 15.20 15.48 13.36
N TYR A 10 14.08 14.79 13.63
CA TYR A 10 14.08 13.33 13.73
C TYR A 10 14.57 12.66 12.42
N PRO A 11 15.16 11.45 12.47
CA PRO A 11 15.09 10.54 11.32
C PRO A 11 13.62 10.25 11.03
N VAL A 12 13.27 10.21 9.76
CA VAL A 12 11.90 9.95 9.32
C VAL A 12 11.94 8.81 8.32
N ASP A 13 11.11 7.81 8.58
CA ASP A 13 10.79 6.76 7.63
C ASP A 13 9.37 7.05 7.14
N LEU A 14 9.20 7.26 5.83
CA LEU A 14 7.90 7.47 5.20
C LEU A 14 7.61 6.33 4.22
N TYR A 15 6.58 5.55 4.51
CA TYR A 15 6.12 4.47 3.65
C TYR A 15 4.84 4.90 2.92
N TYR A 16 4.90 4.93 1.59
CA TYR A 16 3.75 5.16 0.72
C TYR A 16 3.00 3.85 0.55
N LEU A 17 1.78 3.79 1.10
CA LEU A 17 0.85 2.71 0.87
C LEU A 17 -0.27 3.22 -0.04
N VAL A 18 -0.23 2.84 -1.30
CA VAL A 18 -1.02 3.47 -2.37
C VAL A 18 -2.05 2.50 -2.90
N ASP A 19 -3.29 2.95 -2.90
CA ASP A 19 -4.37 2.33 -3.63
C ASP A 19 -4.10 2.38 -5.13
N VAL A 20 -4.13 1.21 -5.78
CA VAL A 20 -3.91 1.07 -7.22
C VAL A 20 -5.12 0.47 -7.93
N SER A 21 -6.31 0.57 -7.35
CA SER A 21 -7.56 0.25 -8.02
C SER A 21 -7.80 1.19 -9.21
N ALA A 22 -8.77 0.86 -10.07
CA ALA A 22 -8.96 1.54 -11.35
C ALA A 22 -9.31 3.05 -11.18
N SER A 23 -9.99 3.41 -10.09
CA SER A 23 -10.35 4.82 -9.79
C SER A 23 -9.13 5.71 -9.60
N MET A 24 -8.01 5.13 -9.15
CA MET A 24 -6.76 5.83 -8.87
C MET A 24 -5.88 6.09 -10.11
N HIS A 25 -6.33 5.73 -11.32
CA HIS A 25 -5.54 5.83 -12.56
C HIS A 25 -4.90 7.21 -12.76
N ASN A 26 -5.69 8.29 -12.66
CA ASN A 26 -5.20 9.66 -12.84
C ASN A 26 -4.32 10.17 -11.68
N ASN A 27 -4.33 9.46 -10.55
CA ASN A 27 -3.64 9.86 -9.33
C ASN A 27 -2.23 9.27 -9.30
N ILE A 28 -2.07 7.99 -9.67
CA ILE A 28 -0.76 7.30 -9.71
C ILE A 28 0.24 8.06 -10.58
N GLU A 29 -0.20 8.57 -11.73
CA GLU A 29 0.67 9.34 -12.64
C GLU A 29 1.29 10.56 -11.97
N LYS A 30 0.58 11.19 -11.01
CA LYS A 30 1.07 12.35 -10.28
C LYS A 30 2.15 12.00 -9.26
N LEU A 31 2.15 10.77 -8.72
CA LEU A 31 3.16 10.32 -7.74
C LEU A 31 4.56 10.25 -8.35
N ASN A 32 4.67 10.08 -9.68
CA ASN A 32 5.95 10.07 -10.39
C ASN A 32 6.80 11.33 -10.14
N SER A 33 6.16 12.46 -9.79
CA SER A 33 6.84 13.73 -9.54
C SER A 33 7.15 14.02 -8.05
N VAL A 34 6.70 13.16 -7.14
CA VAL A 34 6.69 13.48 -5.69
C VAL A 34 8.02 13.15 -5.01
N GLY A 35 8.77 12.15 -5.48
CA GLY A 35 9.98 11.64 -4.80
C GLY A 35 11.04 12.71 -4.52
N ASN A 36 11.65 13.24 -5.59
CA ASN A 36 12.70 14.27 -5.46
C ASN A 36 12.22 15.55 -4.77
N ASP A 37 11.00 16.02 -5.07
CA ASP A 37 10.51 17.27 -4.51
C ASP A 37 10.22 17.16 -3.01
N LEU A 38 9.62 16.05 -2.58
CA LEU A 38 9.40 15.78 -1.16
C LEU A 38 10.71 15.64 -0.39
N SER A 39 11.69 14.92 -0.95
CA SER A 39 13.01 14.77 -0.33
C SER A 39 13.69 16.12 -0.09
N ARG A 40 13.68 17.01 -1.10
CA ARG A 40 14.22 18.37 -0.97
C ARG A 40 13.52 19.18 0.12
N LYS A 41 12.19 19.11 0.21
CA LYS A 41 11.42 19.82 1.26
C LYS A 41 11.67 19.22 2.65
N MET A 42 11.75 17.89 2.75
CA MET A 42 11.95 17.19 4.03
C MET A 42 13.36 17.36 4.61
N ALA A 43 14.36 17.73 3.81
CA ALA A 43 15.69 18.11 4.29
C ALA A 43 15.64 19.26 5.31
N PHE A 44 14.63 20.15 5.23
CA PHE A 44 14.44 21.23 6.20
C PHE A 44 13.81 20.78 7.52
N PHE A 45 13.14 19.62 7.57
CA PHE A 45 12.39 19.17 8.76
C PHE A 45 12.95 17.89 9.41
N SER A 46 13.67 17.08 8.65
CA SER A 46 14.29 15.82 9.11
C SER A 46 15.82 15.90 9.03
N ARG A 47 16.50 15.01 9.77
CA ARG A 47 17.96 14.85 9.63
C ARG A 47 18.35 13.76 8.63
N ASP A 48 17.43 12.83 8.39
CA ASP A 48 17.60 11.62 7.60
C ASP A 48 16.19 11.19 7.18
N PHE A 49 15.97 11.02 5.88
CA PHE A 49 14.66 10.77 5.29
C PHE A 49 14.73 9.57 4.35
N ARG A 50 13.95 8.53 4.68
CA ARG A 50 13.82 7.31 3.88
C ARG A 50 12.42 7.21 3.30
N LEU A 51 12.34 6.74 2.06
CA LEU A 51 11.09 6.45 1.35
C LEU A 51 10.96 4.96 1.10
N GLY A 52 9.74 4.45 1.23
CA GLY A 52 9.37 3.10 0.83
C GLY A 52 8.01 3.11 0.14
N PHE A 53 7.68 2.03 -0.56
CA PHE A 53 6.49 1.96 -1.39
C PHE A 53 5.85 0.56 -1.35
N GLY A 54 4.52 0.54 -1.40
CA GLY A 54 3.70 -0.66 -1.57
C GLY A 54 2.31 -0.28 -2.08
N SER A 55 1.63 -1.27 -2.61
CA SER A 55 0.32 -1.09 -3.24
C SER A 55 -0.71 -2.09 -2.74
N TYR A 56 -1.97 -1.69 -2.83
CA TYR A 56 -3.11 -2.52 -2.49
C TYR A 56 -4.28 -2.26 -3.44
N VAL A 57 -5.17 -3.23 -3.53
CA VAL A 57 -6.47 -3.12 -4.19
C VAL A 57 -7.50 -3.69 -3.23
N ASP A 58 -7.70 -5.01 -3.27
CA ASP A 58 -8.70 -5.69 -2.46
C ASP A 58 -8.48 -7.21 -2.39
N LYS A 59 -9.31 -7.89 -1.60
CA LYS A 59 -9.33 -9.35 -1.50
C LYS A 59 -9.72 -9.95 -2.84
N THR A 60 -8.88 -10.84 -3.36
CA THR A 60 -9.04 -11.48 -4.67
C THR A 60 -10.05 -12.65 -4.62
N VAL A 61 -11.26 -12.37 -4.20
CA VAL A 61 -12.38 -13.32 -4.06
C VAL A 61 -13.68 -12.68 -4.55
N SER A 62 -14.66 -13.50 -4.91
CA SER A 62 -16.02 -13.02 -5.15
C SER A 62 -16.65 -12.55 -3.82
N PRO A 63 -17.46 -11.47 -3.79
CA PRO A 63 -17.94 -10.68 -4.93
C PRO A 63 -17.06 -9.49 -5.32
N TYR A 64 -15.93 -9.26 -4.65
CA TYR A 64 -15.10 -8.05 -4.84
C TYR A 64 -14.46 -7.99 -6.23
N ILE A 65 -14.10 -9.13 -6.79
CA ILE A 65 -13.54 -9.23 -8.15
C ILE A 65 -14.38 -10.10 -9.07
N SER A 66 -14.21 -9.92 -10.38
CA SER A 66 -14.72 -10.87 -11.36
C SER A 66 -13.91 -12.16 -11.32
N ILE A 67 -14.59 -13.29 -11.16
CA ILE A 67 -14.00 -14.64 -11.22
C ILE A 67 -14.10 -15.25 -12.63
N HIS A 68 -14.59 -14.50 -13.62
CA HIS A 68 -14.65 -14.98 -15.00
C HIS A 68 -13.23 -15.24 -15.52
N PRO A 69 -12.94 -16.39 -16.17
CA PRO A 69 -11.58 -16.73 -16.60
C PRO A 69 -10.88 -15.67 -17.45
N GLU A 70 -11.63 -14.93 -18.27
CA GLU A 70 -11.09 -13.87 -19.14
C GLU A 70 -10.77 -12.56 -18.39
N ARG A 71 -11.24 -12.40 -17.14
CA ARG A 71 -11.10 -11.17 -16.35
C ARG A 71 -10.32 -11.35 -15.06
N ILE A 72 -10.20 -12.58 -14.54
CA ILE A 72 -9.58 -12.84 -13.24
C ILE A 72 -8.15 -12.30 -13.13
N HIS A 73 -7.40 -12.25 -14.24
CA HIS A 73 -6.05 -11.71 -14.30
C HIS A 73 -5.96 -10.29 -14.89
N ASN A 74 -7.04 -9.75 -15.44
CA ASN A 74 -7.15 -8.39 -15.91
C ASN A 74 -8.59 -7.89 -15.68
N GLN A 75 -8.84 -7.23 -14.54
CA GLN A 75 -10.19 -6.76 -14.19
C GLN A 75 -10.67 -5.62 -15.08
N CYS A 76 -9.75 -4.98 -15.80
CA CYS A 76 -10.00 -3.85 -16.70
C CYS A 76 -10.26 -4.25 -18.16
N SER A 77 -10.42 -5.55 -18.47
CA SER A 77 -10.59 -6.03 -19.85
C SER A 77 -11.68 -5.30 -20.63
N ASP A 78 -12.80 -4.94 -19.99
CA ASP A 78 -13.92 -4.22 -20.64
C ASP A 78 -13.52 -2.80 -21.11
N TYR A 79 -12.45 -2.24 -20.56
CA TYR A 79 -11.94 -0.90 -20.89
C TYR A 79 -10.72 -0.93 -21.82
N ASN A 80 -10.33 -2.11 -22.35
CA ASN A 80 -9.13 -2.30 -23.16
C ASN A 80 -7.83 -1.76 -22.51
N LEU A 81 -7.75 -1.81 -21.18
CA LEU A 81 -6.57 -1.40 -20.41
C LEU A 81 -5.75 -2.63 -20.00
N ASP A 82 -4.42 -2.52 -20.12
CA ASP A 82 -3.47 -3.49 -19.58
C ASP A 82 -3.27 -3.25 -18.09
N CYS A 83 -4.17 -3.81 -17.28
CA CYS A 83 -4.10 -3.75 -15.83
C CYS A 83 -3.31 -4.94 -15.25
N MET A 84 -2.62 -4.69 -14.14
CA MET A 84 -2.06 -5.79 -13.35
C MET A 84 -3.17 -6.59 -12.67
N PRO A 85 -2.95 -7.90 -12.40
CA PRO A 85 -3.90 -8.71 -11.65
C PRO A 85 -4.26 -8.09 -10.29
N PRO A 86 -5.51 -8.26 -9.83
CA PRO A 86 -5.93 -7.77 -8.52
C PRO A 86 -5.13 -8.48 -7.41
N HIS A 87 -4.91 -7.78 -6.30
CA HIS A 87 -4.14 -8.28 -5.16
C HIS A 87 -4.57 -7.58 -3.88
N GLY A 88 -4.38 -8.25 -2.74
CA GLY A 88 -4.65 -7.65 -1.42
C GLY A 88 -3.62 -6.59 -1.07
N TYR A 89 -2.39 -7.02 -0.77
CA TYR A 89 -1.27 -6.10 -0.48
C TYR A 89 0.03 -6.66 -1.05
N ILE A 90 0.80 -5.80 -1.72
CA ILE A 90 2.15 -6.10 -2.21
C ILE A 90 3.11 -5.05 -1.66
N HIS A 91 4.14 -5.53 -0.97
CA HIS A 91 5.30 -4.74 -0.63
C HIS A 91 6.23 -4.64 -1.86
N VAL A 92 6.52 -3.42 -2.33
CA VAL A 92 7.28 -3.21 -3.57
C VAL A 92 8.70 -2.75 -3.29
N LEU A 93 8.88 -1.78 -2.40
CA LEU A 93 10.18 -1.19 -2.08
C LEU A 93 10.32 -0.99 -0.57
N SER A 94 11.31 -1.66 0.03
CA SER A 94 11.71 -1.44 1.42
C SER A 94 12.21 -0.01 1.63
N LEU A 95 12.06 0.51 2.84
CA LEU A 95 12.50 1.86 3.18
C LEU A 95 13.98 2.05 2.82
N THR A 96 14.26 3.05 1.99
CA THR A 96 15.59 3.31 1.44
C THR A 96 15.88 4.81 1.41
N GLU A 97 17.15 5.16 1.50
CA GLU A 97 17.65 6.53 1.32
C GLU A 97 17.76 6.89 -0.17
N ASN A 98 17.74 5.88 -1.05
CA ASN A 98 17.86 6.07 -2.49
C ASN A 98 16.53 6.49 -3.12
N ILE A 99 16.34 7.80 -3.24
CA ILE A 99 15.13 8.41 -3.83
C ILE A 99 14.89 7.96 -5.27
N THR A 100 15.93 7.68 -6.03
CA THR A 100 15.81 7.19 -7.42
C THR A 100 15.17 5.79 -7.47
N GLU A 101 15.42 4.92 -6.48
CA GLU A 101 14.75 3.62 -6.41
C GLU A 101 13.26 3.78 -6.08
N PHE A 102 12.90 4.76 -5.26
CA PHE A 102 11.49 5.13 -5.04
C PHE A 102 10.81 5.58 -6.33
N GLU A 103 11.42 6.51 -7.07
CA GLU A 103 10.86 7.00 -8.33
C GLU A 103 10.72 5.86 -9.36
N LYS A 104 11.71 4.96 -9.45
CA LYS A 104 11.61 3.77 -10.32
C LYS A 104 10.48 2.82 -9.89
N ALA A 105 10.30 2.60 -8.59
CA ALA A 105 9.24 1.73 -8.08
C ALA A 105 7.85 2.28 -8.41
N VAL A 106 7.65 3.59 -8.19
CA VAL A 106 6.40 4.29 -8.53
C VAL A 106 6.17 4.30 -10.04
N HIS A 107 7.20 4.59 -10.84
CA HIS A 107 7.07 4.68 -12.30
C HIS A 107 6.73 3.33 -12.96
N ARG A 108 7.14 2.22 -12.35
CA ARG A 108 6.83 0.86 -12.83
C ARG A 108 5.48 0.34 -12.33
N GLN A 109 4.81 1.06 -11.42
CA GLN A 109 3.52 0.64 -10.89
C GLN A 109 2.46 0.70 -11.99
N LYS A 110 1.81 -0.43 -12.24
CA LYS A 110 0.63 -0.51 -13.10
C LYS A 110 -0.64 -0.30 -12.30
N ILE A 111 -1.70 0.14 -12.96
CA ILE A 111 -3.04 0.19 -12.39
C ILE A 111 -3.65 -1.22 -12.36
N SER A 112 -4.51 -1.49 -11.38
CA SER A 112 -5.29 -2.72 -11.24
C SER A 112 -6.78 -2.38 -11.22
N GLY A 113 -7.62 -3.27 -10.71
CA GLY A 113 -9.03 -3.00 -10.51
C GLY A 113 -9.77 -4.14 -9.82
N ASN A 114 -10.96 -3.83 -9.33
CA ASN A 114 -11.96 -4.70 -8.73
C ASN A 114 -13.36 -4.23 -9.21
N ILE A 115 -14.43 -4.76 -8.63
CA ILE A 115 -15.81 -4.45 -9.02
C ILE A 115 -16.43 -3.41 -8.09
N ASP A 116 -16.36 -3.64 -6.78
CA ASP A 116 -16.98 -2.77 -5.80
C ASP A 116 -16.08 -1.59 -5.42
N THR A 117 -16.71 -0.57 -4.84
CA THR A 117 -16.08 0.73 -4.57
C THR A 117 -15.22 0.77 -3.31
N PRO A 118 -15.57 0.10 -2.20
CA PRO A 118 -14.68 0.06 -1.03
C PRO A 118 -13.42 -0.77 -1.31
N GLU A 119 -12.31 -0.40 -0.66
CA GLU A 119 -11.00 -0.99 -0.95
C GLU A 119 -10.40 -1.71 0.27
N GLY A 120 -9.47 -2.63 0.04
CA GLY A 120 -8.78 -3.44 1.06
C GLY A 120 -7.75 -2.70 1.92
N GLY A 121 -7.91 -1.39 2.12
CA GLY A 121 -6.90 -0.49 2.70
C GLY A 121 -6.48 -0.87 4.12
N PHE A 122 -7.41 -1.21 5.01
CA PHE A 122 -7.07 -1.55 6.40
C PHE A 122 -6.27 -2.85 6.54
N ASP A 123 -6.51 -3.84 5.69
CA ASP A 123 -5.72 -5.08 5.65
C ASP A 123 -4.27 -4.78 5.23
N ALA A 124 -4.09 -3.93 4.22
CA ALA A 124 -2.77 -3.51 3.75
C ALA A 124 -2.02 -2.67 4.79
N MET A 125 -2.72 -1.75 5.47
CA MET A 125 -2.15 -0.95 6.56
C MET A 125 -1.64 -1.84 7.70
N LEU A 126 -2.42 -2.86 8.08
CA LEU A 126 -2.02 -3.79 9.13
C LEU A 126 -0.73 -4.51 8.76
N GLN A 127 -0.66 -5.09 7.55
CA GLN A 127 0.54 -5.78 7.09
C GLN A 127 1.76 -4.85 7.03
N ALA A 128 1.60 -3.64 6.50
CA ALA A 128 2.67 -2.63 6.47
C ALA A 128 3.15 -2.21 7.87
N ALA A 129 2.27 -2.24 8.88
CA ALA A 129 2.62 -1.92 10.26
C ALA A 129 3.34 -3.08 10.97
N VAL A 130 2.85 -4.30 10.84
CA VAL A 130 3.34 -5.45 11.62
C VAL A 130 4.54 -6.16 10.98
N CYS A 131 4.72 -6.05 9.67
CA CYS A 131 5.85 -6.66 8.95
C CYS A 131 7.13 -5.83 9.00
N GLU A 132 7.57 -5.41 10.20
CA GLU A 132 8.71 -4.51 10.41
C GLU A 132 9.99 -4.94 9.68
N SER A 133 10.31 -6.23 9.69
CA SER A 133 11.50 -6.78 9.03
C SER A 133 11.46 -6.73 7.50
N HIS A 134 10.27 -6.70 6.91
CA HIS A 134 10.09 -6.63 5.45
C HIS A 134 10.11 -5.18 4.98
N ILE A 135 9.41 -4.30 5.69
CA ILE A 135 9.34 -2.88 5.36
C ILE A 135 10.65 -2.15 5.67
N GLY A 136 11.33 -2.54 6.75
CA GLY A 136 12.59 -1.94 7.19
C GLY A 136 12.41 -0.70 8.08
N TRP A 137 11.38 -0.68 8.92
CA TRP A 137 11.13 0.40 9.88
C TRP A 137 12.27 0.49 10.91
N ARG A 138 12.88 1.67 11.07
CA ARG A 138 13.88 1.89 12.11
C ARG A 138 13.23 2.10 13.47
N LYS A 139 13.90 1.64 14.53
CA LYS A 139 13.47 1.89 15.92
C LYS A 139 13.63 3.37 16.31
N GLU A 140 14.64 4.03 15.77
CA GLU A 140 15.05 5.40 16.09
C GLU A 140 14.46 6.47 15.16
N ALA A 141 13.51 6.10 14.31
CA ALA A 141 12.85 7.01 13.38
C ALA A 141 11.42 7.35 13.80
N LYS A 142 10.93 8.51 13.37
CA LYS A 142 9.50 8.76 13.28
C LYS A 142 8.95 7.98 12.10
N ARG A 143 8.14 6.96 12.40
CA ARG A 143 7.49 6.07 11.42
C ARG A 143 6.20 6.73 10.92
N LEU A 144 6.16 7.06 9.64
CA LEU A 144 5.01 7.68 8.97
C LEU A 144 4.48 6.72 7.90
N LEU A 145 3.25 6.25 8.06
CA LEU A 145 2.53 5.49 7.04
C LEU A 145 1.57 6.44 6.33
N LEU A 146 1.88 6.78 5.08
CA LEU A 146 1.01 7.61 4.25
C LEU A 146 0.13 6.70 3.40
N VAL A 147 -1.17 6.73 3.67
CA VAL A 147 -2.18 5.98 2.93
C VAL A 147 -2.81 6.92 1.91
N MET A 148 -2.79 6.51 0.64
CA MET A 148 -3.36 7.27 -0.47
C MET A 148 -4.45 6.45 -1.15
N THR A 149 -5.66 7.00 -1.22
CA THR A 149 -6.86 6.40 -1.85
C THR A 149 -7.86 7.52 -2.19
N ASP A 150 -8.88 7.21 -2.97
CA ASP A 150 -10.01 8.09 -3.27
C ASP A 150 -11.35 7.58 -2.71
N GLN A 151 -11.41 6.35 -2.18
CA GLN A 151 -12.63 5.71 -1.68
C GLN A 151 -12.53 5.28 -0.21
N THR A 152 -13.64 4.76 0.34
CA THR A 152 -13.66 4.19 1.69
C THR A 152 -12.99 2.82 1.73
N SER A 153 -12.56 2.37 2.91
CA SER A 153 -12.05 1.01 3.08
C SER A 153 -13.13 0.05 3.57
N HIS A 154 -12.99 -1.23 3.21
CA HIS A 154 -13.78 -2.31 3.79
C HIS A 154 -13.62 -2.43 5.31
N LEU A 155 -14.68 -2.89 5.97
CA LEU A 155 -14.71 -3.18 7.40
C LEU A 155 -14.58 -4.68 7.67
N ALA A 156 -14.25 -5.02 8.92
CA ALA A 156 -13.95 -6.39 9.33
C ALA A 156 -15.07 -7.42 9.03
N LEU A 157 -16.34 -7.00 9.02
CA LEU A 157 -17.47 -7.92 8.80
C LEU A 157 -17.96 -7.95 7.35
N ASP A 158 -17.46 -7.09 6.46
CA ASP A 158 -17.82 -7.08 5.05
C ASP A 158 -17.40 -8.40 4.37
N SER A 159 -16.31 -9.00 4.86
CA SER A 159 -15.75 -10.27 4.38
C SER A 159 -16.72 -11.45 4.48
N LYS A 160 -17.78 -11.32 5.29
CA LYS A 160 -18.86 -12.30 5.36
C LYS A 160 -19.54 -12.50 4.02
N LEU A 161 -19.63 -11.46 3.17
CA LEU A 161 -20.16 -11.56 1.81
C LEU A 161 -19.31 -12.48 0.92
N ALA A 162 -18.01 -12.53 1.16
CA ALA A 162 -17.07 -13.40 0.46
C ALA A 162 -16.90 -14.78 1.13
N GLY A 163 -17.69 -15.09 2.16
CA GLY A 163 -17.58 -16.34 2.91
C GLY A 163 -16.35 -16.42 3.83
N ILE A 164 -15.60 -15.32 4.01
CA ILE A 164 -14.46 -15.24 4.93
C ILE A 164 -14.99 -14.86 6.30
N VAL A 165 -15.05 -15.84 7.20
CA VAL A 165 -15.61 -15.72 8.55
C VAL A 165 -14.57 -15.91 9.66
N VAL A 166 -13.29 -15.99 9.28
CA VAL A 166 -12.16 -16.10 10.21
C VAL A 166 -11.67 -14.68 10.55
N PRO A 167 -11.62 -14.30 11.84
CA PRO A 167 -11.07 -13.02 12.24
C PRO A 167 -9.58 -12.87 11.87
N ASN A 168 -9.16 -11.66 11.50
CA ASN A 168 -7.74 -11.35 11.28
C ASN A 168 -6.94 -11.53 12.59
N ASP A 169 -5.79 -12.21 12.52
CA ASP A 169 -4.97 -12.57 13.68
C ASP A 169 -3.96 -11.48 14.09
N GLY A 170 -3.85 -10.40 13.31
CA GLY A 170 -2.92 -9.30 13.56
C GLY A 170 -1.45 -9.59 13.26
N ASN A 171 -1.13 -10.73 12.64
CA ASN A 171 0.25 -11.14 12.37
C ASN A 171 0.73 -10.73 10.96
N CYS A 172 2.05 -10.79 10.77
CA CYS A 172 2.67 -10.60 9.46
C CYS A 172 2.56 -11.87 8.61
N HIS A 173 1.98 -11.77 7.42
CA HIS A 173 1.80 -12.88 6.48
C HIS A 173 2.30 -12.54 5.07
N LEU A 174 3.46 -11.90 4.99
CA LEU A 174 4.14 -11.69 3.71
C LEU A 174 4.95 -12.92 3.31
N LYS A 175 4.79 -13.36 2.05
CA LYS A 175 5.66 -14.34 1.40
C LYS A 175 6.09 -13.78 0.06
N ASN A 176 7.39 -13.72 -0.18
CA ASN A 176 7.95 -13.05 -1.37
C ASN A 176 7.35 -11.65 -1.56
N ASN A 177 7.21 -10.89 -0.46
CA ASN A 177 6.64 -9.54 -0.42
C ASN A 177 5.13 -9.42 -0.76
N VAL A 178 4.40 -10.54 -0.85
CA VAL A 178 2.95 -10.55 -1.12
C VAL A 178 2.19 -11.02 0.11
N TYR A 179 1.08 -10.37 0.45
CA TYR A 179 0.18 -10.80 1.53
C TYR A 179 -0.64 -12.02 1.10
N VAL A 180 -0.35 -13.18 1.70
CA VAL A 180 -0.93 -14.47 1.27
C VAL A 180 -2.19 -14.90 2.02
N ARG A 181 -2.60 -14.15 3.05
CA ARG A 181 -3.81 -14.43 3.85
C ARG A 181 -4.97 -13.48 3.53
N SER A 182 -4.89 -12.73 2.44
CA SER A 182 -5.95 -11.78 2.06
C SER A 182 -7.31 -12.47 1.78
N THR A 183 -7.29 -13.74 1.38
CA THR A 183 -8.46 -14.50 0.94
C THR A 183 -8.94 -15.57 1.92
N SER A 184 -8.39 -15.62 3.14
CA SER A 184 -8.63 -16.71 4.11
C SER A 184 -8.95 -16.19 5.50
#